data_AF-A0A1Y3KN18-F1
#
_entry.id   AF-A0A1Y3KN18-F1
#
_cell.length_a   1.000
_cell.length_b   1.000
_cell.length_c   1.000
_cell.angle_alpha   90.00
_cell.angle_beta   90.00
_cell.angle_gamma   90.00
#
_symmetry.space_group_name_H-M   'P 1'
#
loop_
_entity.id
_entity.type
_entity.pdbx_description
1 polymer ?
#
loop_
_entity_poly.entity_id
_entity_poly.type
_entity_poly.pdbx_seq_one_letter_code
_entity_poly.pdbx_strand_id
1 'polypeptide(L)'
;MNMKLKLCLLLLVCPPLLAQEFACQLGGKIVPVAEYRQPTPVFTRLKNDGHPMTAFGFSIAHSQVQGADKAARDYCQSLIATTRTVLLSGQYPADHFHPGQPLSLKHVHRDRHVWPYWPDYYWLADSPQGR
;
A
#
# COMPACT_ATOMS: atom_id res chain seq x y z
N MET A 1 41.34 -29.85 18.24
CA MET A 1 40.02 -29.22 18.06
C MET A 1 40.03 -27.84 18.72
N ASN A 2 40.02 -26.78 17.92
CA ASN A 2 40.30 -25.41 18.38
C ASN A 2 38.98 -24.68 18.71
N MET A 3 38.78 -24.36 19.99
CA MET A 3 37.53 -23.77 20.54
C MET A 3 37.15 -22.42 19.93
N LYS A 4 38.09 -21.72 19.29
CA LYS A 4 37.86 -20.43 18.61
C LYS A 4 37.02 -20.53 17.34
N LEU A 5 36.99 -21.69 16.68
CA LEU A 5 36.25 -21.88 15.42
C LEU A 5 34.74 -22.02 15.64
N LYS A 6 34.30 -22.36 16.86
CA LYS A 6 32.87 -22.47 17.20
C LYS A 6 32.20 -21.11 17.45
N LEU A 7 32.94 -20.09 17.85
CA LEU A 7 32.36 -18.78 18.19
C LEU A 7 32.05 -17.93 16.94
N CYS A 8 32.84 -18.06 15.87
CA CYS A 8 32.56 -17.36 14.60
C CYS A 8 31.35 -17.93 13.85
N LEU A 9 31.01 -19.21 14.04
CA LEU A 9 29.87 -19.81 13.32
C LEU A 9 28.49 -19.39 13.85
N LEU A 10 28.43 -18.87 15.09
CA LEU A 10 27.18 -18.43 15.73
C LEU A 10 26.79 -16.99 15.38
N LEU A 11 27.69 -16.19 14.81
CA LEU A 11 27.44 -14.79 14.43
C LEU A 11 27.00 -14.61 12.96
N LEU A 12 26.97 -15.69 12.17
CA LEU A 12 26.69 -15.64 10.72
C LEU A 12 25.26 -16.02 10.34
N VAL A 13 24.37 -16.21 11.32
CA VAL A 13 22.96 -16.60 11.09
C VAL A 13 22.01 -15.66 11.83
N CYS A 14 22.30 -14.37 11.84
CA CYS A 14 21.23 -13.39 11.99
C CYS A 14 20.78 -13.07 10.55
N PRO A 15 19.70 -13.69 10.02
CA PRO A 15 19.12 -13.17 8.79
C PRO A 15 18.88 -11.69 9.03
N PRO A 16 19.21 -10.79 8.10
CA PRO A 16 18.76 -9.41 8.22
C PRO A 16 17.25 -9.50 8.49
N LEU A 17 16.77 -8.79 9.50
CA LEU A 17 15.35 -8.53 9.70
C LEU A 17 14.91 -7.79 8.43
N LEU A 18 14.63 -8.54 7.37
CA LEU A 18 14.10 -8.03 6.12
C LEU A 18 12.79 -7.36 6.52
N ALA A 19 12.66 -6.08 6.17
CA ALA A 19 11.41 -5.37 6.29
C ALA A 19 10.34 -6.23 5.63
N GLN A 20 9.43 -6.76 6.45
CA GLN A 20 8.39 -7.65 5.97
C GLN A 20 7.24 -6.76 5.50
N GLU A 21 7.03 -6.74 4.20
CA GLU A 21 5.91 -6.04 3.60
C GLU A 21 4.60 -6.73 3.98
N PHE A 22 3.54 -5.95 4.12
CA PHE A 22 2.17 -6.48 4.15
C PHE A 22 1.28 -5.57 3.32
N ALA A 23 0.16 -6.10 2.83
CA ALA A 23 -0.77 -5.33 2.03
C ALA A 23 -2.19 -5.45 2.56
N CYS A 24 -2.86 -4.31 2.71
CA CYS A 24 -4.31 -4.30 2.89
C CYS A 24 -4.96 -4.31 1.50
N GLN A 25 -5.80 -5.31 1.23
CA GLN A 25 -6.73 -5.28 0.12
C GLN A 25 -7.98 -4.54 0.55
N LEU A 26 -8.26 -3.42 -0.12
CA LEU A 26 -9.33 -2.49 0.21
C LEU A 26 -10.43 -2.60 -0.83
N GLY A 27 -11.67 -2.65 -0.40
CA GLY A 27 -12.86 -2.51 -1.25
C GLY A 27 -13.60 -1.23 -0.88
N GLY A 28 -14.05 -0.48 -1.86
CA GLY A 28 -14.70 0.81 -1.61
C GLY A 28 -15.15 1.49 -2.88
N LYS A 29 -15.36 2.81 -2.79
CA LYS A 29 -15.80 3.63 -3.92
C LYS A 29 -15.06 4.95 -4.00
N ILE A 30 -14.90 5.44 -5.22
CA ILE A 30 -14.36 6.78 -5.48
C ILE A 30 -15.37 7.81 -4.97
N VAL A 31 -14.90 8.81 -4.22
CA VAL A 31 -15.71 9.90 -3.68
C VAL A 31 -15.00 11.24 -3.90
N PRO A 32 -15.74 12.35 -4.08
CA PRO A 32 -15.14 13.66 -4.13
C PRO A 32 -14.59 14.05 -2.75
N VAL A 33 -13.39 14.61 -2.71
CA VAL A 33 -12.78 15.26 -1.53
C VAL A 33 -12.45 16.72 -1.85
N ALA A 34 -12.00 17.49 -0.85
CA ALA A 34 -11.75 18.92 -1.02
C ALA A 34 -10.72 19.20 -2.12
N GLU A 35 -9.66 18.40 -2.18
CA GLU A 35 -8.54 18.54 -3.10
C GLU A 35 -8.84 17.95 -4.48
N TYR A 36 -9.70 16.92 -4.54
CA TYR A 36 -9.99 16.16 -5.75
C TYR A 36 -11.50 15.90 -5.86
N ARG A 37 -12.19 16.78 -6.58
CA ARG A 37 -13.62 16.60 -6.92
C ARG A 37 -13.86 15.48 -7.93
N GLN A 38 -12.85 15.19 -8.74
CA GLN A 38 -12.84 14.13 -9.74
C GLN A 38 -11.45 13.47 -9.80
N PRO A 39 -11.33 12.21 -10.27
CA PRO A 39 -10.03 11.58 -10.51
C PRO A 39 -9.13 12.45 -11.39
N THR A 40 -7.95 12.78 -10.87
CA THR A 40 -7.07 13.79 -11.48
C THR A 40 -5.65 13.25 -11.67
N PRO A 41 -5.03 13.40 -12.85
CA PRO A 41 -3.62 13.04 -13.05
C PRO A 41 -2.71 13.97 -12.25
N VAL A 42 -1.79 13.42 -11.45
CA VAL A 42 -0.82 14.19 -10.66
C VAL A 42 0.58 13.61 -10.78
N PHE A 43 1.57 14.48 -10.96
CA PHE A 43 2.99 14.10 -10.84
C PHE A 43 3.42 14.23 -9.38
N THR A 44 4.09 13.20 -8.85
CA THR A 44 4.53 13.15 -7.46
C THR A 44 5.96 12.65 -7.36
N ARG A 45 6.67 13.07 -6.31
CA ARG A 45 8.01 12.55 -6.00
C ARG A 45 7.99 11.10 -5.53
N LEU A 46 6.83 10.55 -5.19
CA LEU A 46 6.67 9.14 -4.81
C LEU A 46 6.94 8.19 -5.99
N LYS A 47 6.69 8.65 -7.21
CA LYS A 47 6.88 7.88 -8.45
C LYS A 47 7.43 8.82 -9.53
N ASN A 48 8.74 8.73 -9.75
CA ASN A 48 9.48 9.59 -10.68
C ASN A 48 9.88 8.83 -11.96
N ASP A 49 8.91 8.17 -12.60
CA ASP A 49 9.11 7.41 -13.85
C ASP A 49 8.62 8.17 -15.09
N GLY A 50 8.32 9.47 -14.94
CA GLY A 50 7.81 10.31 -16.03
C GLY A 50 6.31 10.15 -16.31
N HIS A 51 5.58 9.34 -15.52
CA HIS A 51 4.15 9.12 -15.71
C HIS A 51 3.32 9.64 -14.54
N PRO A 52 2.18 10.32 -14.79
CA PRO A 52 1.32 10.79 -13.72
C PRO A 52 0.63 9.61 -13.02
N MET A 53 0.36 9.79 -11.73
CA MET A 53 -0.53 8.94 -10.96
C MET A 53 -1.94 9.49 -11.00
N THR A 54 -2.96 8.68 -10.71
CA THR A 54 -4.35 9.17 -10.61
C THR A 54 -4.70 9.44 -9.14
N ALA A 55 -5.01 10.69 -8.80
CA ALA A 55 -5.42 11.12 -7.48
C ALA A 55 -6.94 11.22 -7.33
N PHE A 56 -7.50 10.68 -6.25
CA PHE A 56 -8.92 10.81 -5.92
C PHE A 56 -9.20 10.52 -4.44
N GLY A 57 -10.38 10.93 -3.95
CA GLY A 57 -10.90 10.47 -2.67
C GLY A 57 -11.46 9.05 -2.78
N PHE A 58 -11.22 8.22 -1.76
CA PHE A 58 -11.69 6.84 -1.71
C PHE A 58 -12.32 6.55 -0.35
N SER A 59 -13.59 6.16 -0.35
CA SER A 59 -14.31 5.72 0.84
C SER A 59 -14.17 4.21 0.98
N ILE A 60 -13.55 3.77 2.05
CA ILE A 60 -13.23 2.35 2.28
C ILE A 60 -14.41 1.67 2.96
N ALA A 61 -15.02 0.68 2.30
CA ALA A 61 -16.11 -0.12 2.82
C ALA A 61 -15.62 -1.44 3.44
N HIS A 62 -14.57 -2.02 2.86
CA HIS A 62 -14.01 -3.30 3.27
C HIS A 62 -12.48 -3.23 3.26
N SER A 63 -11.85 -3.97 4.16
CA SER A 63 -10.40 -4.09 4.24
C SER A 63 -10.02 -5.48 4.76
N GLN A 64 -9.08 -6.13 4.09
CA GLN A 64 -8.58 -7.45 4.46
C GLN A 64 -7.07 -7.55 4.27
N VAL A 65 -6.43 -8.41 5.06
CA VAL A 65 -5.01 -8.74 4.93
C VAL A 65 -4.84 -10.25 5.08
N GLN A 66 -4.07 -10.88 4.19
CA GLN A 66 -3.81 -12.31 4.24
C GLN A 66 -2.51 -12.60 5.01
N GLY A 67 -2.54 -13.56 5.92
CA GLY A 67 -1.32 -14.11 6.54
C GLY A 67 -0.51 -13.14 7.42
N ALA A 68 -1.11 -12.06 7.93
CA ALA A 68 -0.39 -11.06 8.74
C ALA A 68 -0.52 -11.28 10.26
N ASP A 69 0.24 -10.56 11.08
CA ASP A 69 0.10 -10.59 12.54
C ASP A 69 -1.13 -9.78 13.02
N LYS A 70 -1.30 -9.70 14.35
CA LYS A 70 -2.40 -8.95 14.95
C LYS A 70 -2.32 -7.45 14.62
N ALA A 71 -1.14 -6.84 14.68
CA ALA A 71 -0.98 -5.41 14.47
C ALA A 71 -1.37 -4.99 13.05
N ALA A 72 -0.91 -5.74 12.04
CA ALA A 72 -1.28 -5.51 10.65
C ALA A 72 -2.79 -5.71 10.41
N ARG A 73 -3.41 -6.73 11.04
CA ARG A 73 -4.86 -6.93 10.99
C ARG A 73 -5.63 -5.76 11.59
N ASP A 74 -5.28 -5.35 12.81
CA ASP A 74 -5.91 -4.24 13.51
C ASP A 74 -5.78 -2.94 12.68
N TYR A 75 -4.60 -2.71 12.11
CA TYR A 75 -4.39 -1.57 11.22
C TYR A 75 -5.30 -1.63 9.99
N CYS A 76 -5.31 -2.73 9.21
CA CYS A 76 -6.14 -2.82 8.02
C CYS A 76 -7.63 -2.67 8.37
N GLN A 77 -8.08 -3.22 9.51
CA GLN A 77 -9.45 -3.04 10.01
C GLN A 77 -9.77 -1.58 10.35
N SER A 78 -8.81 -0.84 10.93
CA SER A 78 -8.98 0.59 11.24
C SER A 78 -9.24 1.46 10.01
N LEU A 79 -8.97 0.96 8.79
CA LEU A 79 -9.22 1.66 7.54
C LEU A 79 -10.71 1.66 7.14
N ILE A 80 -11.50 0.73 7.65
CA ILE A 80 -12.91 0.59 7.31
C ILE A 80 -13.67 1.84 7.76
N ALA A 81 -14.61 2.30 6.92
CA ALA A 81 -15.40 3.52 7.11
C ALA A 81 -14.59 4.82 7.15
N THR A 82 -13.31 4.79 6.75
CA THR A 82 -12.51 6.00 6.55
C THR A 82 -12.56 6.44 5.10
N THR A 83 -12.36 7.74 4.87
CA THR A 83 -12.10 8.30 3.54
C THR A 83 -10.64 8.75 3.46
N ARG A 84 -9.95 8.39 2.38
CA ARG A 84 -8.55 8.74 2.16
C ARG A 84 -8.33 9.29 0.76
N THR A 85 -7.34 10.17 0.63
CA THR A 85 -6.78 10.53 -0.66
C THR A 85 -5.89 9.38 -1.14
N VAL A 86 -6.23 8.82 -2.30
CA VAL A 86 -5.51 7.75 -2.97
C VAL A 86 -4.67 8.35 -4.09
N LEU A 87 -3.40 7.95 -4.15
CA LEU A 87 -2.55 8.13 -5.33
C LEU A 87 -2.40 6.76 -5.99
N LEU A 88 -3.16 6.52 -7.06
CA LEU A 88 -3.19 5.26 -7.77
C LEU A 88 -2.05 5.21 -8.80
N SER A 89 -1.16 4.25 -8.64
CA SER A 89 -0.10 3.98 -9.60
C SER A 89 -0.63 3.21 -10.80
N GLY A 90 -0.24 3.65 -12.00
CA GLY A 90 -0.58 3.04 -13.27
C GLY A 90 -0.83 4.11 -14.31
N GLN A 91 -0.84 3.72 -15.58
CA GLN A 91 -1.30 4.58 -16.67
C GLN A 91 -2.70 4.15 -17.05
N TYR A 92 -3.63 5.08 -17.01
CA TYR A 92 -5.03 4.84 -17.33
C TYR A 92 -5.49 5.87 -18.35
N PRO A 93 -6.39 5.51 -19.29
CA PRO A 93 -7.03 6.48 -20.16
C PRO A 93 -7.76 7.57 -19.36
N ALA A 94 -7.92 8.74 -19.97
CA ALA A 94 -8.86 9.73 -19.47
C ALA A 94 -10.25 9.08 -19.31
N ASP A 95 -10.98 9.48 -18.27
CA ASP A 95 -12.33 8.99 -17.94
C ASP A 95 -12.44 7.52 -17.52
N HIS A 96 -11.33 6.79 -17.40
CA HIS A 96 -11.34 5.42 -16.88
C HIS A 96 -11.87 5.33 -15.44
N PHE A 97 -11.75 6.43 -14.68
CA PHE A 97 -12.23 6.54 -13.31
C PHE A 97 -13.24 7.68 -13.15
N HIS A 98 -14.30 7.45 -12.38
CA HIS A 98 -15.31 8.47 -12.06
C HIS A 98 -15.83 8.36 -10.62
N PRO A 99 -16.31 9.48 -10.02
CA PRO A 99 -16.94 9.44 -8.69
C PRO A 99 -18.09 8.43 -8.62
N GLY A 100 -18.20 7.72 -7.51
CA GLY A 100 -19.19 6.65 -7.29
C GLY A 100 -18.72 5.27 -7.79
N GLN A 101 -17.69 5.19 -8.62
CA GLN A 101 -17.18 3.92 -9.13
C GLN A 101 -16.65 3.04 -7.99
N PRO A 102 -17.10 1.78 -7.90
CA PRO A 102 -16.52 0.82 -6.97
C PRO A 102 -15.12 0.41 -7.45
N LEU A 103 -14.17 0.31 -6.53
CA LEU A 103 -12.81 -0.17 -6.82
C LEU A 103 -12.30 -1.10 -5.72
N SER A 104 -11.44 -2.02 -6.14
CA SER A 104 -10.61 -2.85 -5.27
C SER A 104 -9.16 -2.39 -5.39
N LEU A 105 -8.58 -1.94 -4.27
CA LEU A 105 -7.22 -1.43 -4.21
C LEU A 105 -6.33 -2.34 -3.36
N LYS A 106 -5.04 -2.38 -3.71
CA LYS A 106 -3.98 -2.96 -2.87
C LYS A 106 -3.14 -1.82 -2.33
N HIS A 107 -3.11 -1.69 -1.00
CA HIS A 107 -2.28 -0.74 -0.27
C HIS A 107 -1.11 -1.52 0.36
N VAL A 108 0.10 -1.36 -0.18
CA VAL A 108 1.29 -2.11 0.24
C VAL A 108 2.11 -1.27 1.19
N HIS A 109 2.43 -1.83 2.35
CA HIS A 109 3.33 -1.24 3.32
C HIS A 109 4.71 -1.87 3.22
N ARG A 110 5.73 -1.04 2.98
CA ARG A 110 7.11 -1.50 2.79
C ARG A 110 7.80 -1.98 4.07
N ASP A 111 7.34 -1.52 5.24
CA ASP A 111 7.83 -2.01 6.52
C ASP A 111 6.71 -2.07 7.57
N ARG A 112 6.41 -3.28 8.04
CA ARG A 112 5.41 -3.52 9.10
C ARG A 112 5.80 -2.95 10.47
N HIS A 113 7.07 -2.62 10.71
CA HIS A 113 7.59 -2.18 12.02
C HIS A 113 7.70 -0.65 12.15
N VAL A 114 7.48 0.11 11.08
CA VAL A 114 7.57 1.58 11.11
C VAL A 114 6.17 2.19 11.19
N TRP A 115 5.86 2.78 12.35
CA TRP A 115 4.62 3.51 12.61
C TRP A 115 4.92 5.02 12.80
N PRO A 116 4.13 5.96 12.25
CA PRO A 116 2.96 5.74 11.39
C PRO A 116 3.36 5.28 9.99
N TYR A 117 2.51 4.47 9.35
CA TYR A 117 2.73 4.04 7.97
C TYR A 117 2.64 5.27 7.04
N TRP A 118 3.74 5.57 6.35
CA TRP A 118 3.89 6.72 5.42
C TRP A 118 3.03 6.54 4.16
N PRO A 119 2.80 7.59 3.33
CA PRO A 119 1.92 7.49 2.17
C PRO A 119 2.52 6.59 1.11
N ASP A 120 2.13 5.32 1.16
CA ASP A 120 2.32 4.38 0.08
C ASP A 120 1.26 4.64 -0.99
N TYR A 121 1.67 4.52 -2.26
CA TYR A 121 0.73 4.58 -3.37
C TYR A 121 -0.03 3.27 -3.51
N TYR A 122 -1.17 3.34 -4.19
CA TYR A 122 -2.09 2.23 -4.33
C TYR A 122 -1.94 1.58 -5.70
N TRP A 123 -2.28 0.30 -5.78
CA TRP A 123 -2.47 -0.43 -7.02
C TRP A 123 -3.92 -0.90 -7.13
N LEU A 124 -4.40 -1.16 -8.35
CA LEU A 124 -5.59 -1.99 -8.51
C LEU A 124 -5.28 -3.39 -7.98
N ALA A 125 -6.24 -4.02 -7.31
CA ALA A 125 -6.06 -5.35 -6.73
C ALA A 125 -5.67 -6.41 -7.79
N ASP A 126 -6.15 -6.24 -9.02
CA ASP A 126 -5.88 -7.15 -10.14
C ASP A 126 -4.64 -6.75 -10.97
N SER A 127 -3.90 -5.71 -10.55
CA SER A 127 -2.73 -5.25 -11.30
C SER A 127 -1.59 -6.26 -11.24
N PRO A 128 -1.02 -6.68 -12.39
CA PRO A 128 0.15 -7.57 -12.42
C PRO A 128 1.41 -6.93 -11.82
N GLN A 129 1.42 -5.60 -11.66
CA GLN A 129 2.54 -4.82 -11.11
C GLN A 129 2.60 -4.83 -9.57
N GLY A 130 1.64 -5.50 -8.92
CA GLY A 130 1.57 -5.65 -7.47
C GLY A 130 2.09 -6.99 -6.92
N ARG A 131 2.89 -7.75 -7.69
CA ARG A 131 3.58 -8.96 -7.23
C ARG A 131 5.06 -8.71 -7.05
#